data_AF-A0A539DCY0-F1
#
_entry.id   AF-A0A539DCY0-F1
#
_cell.length_a   1.000
_cell.length_b   1.000
_cell.length_c   1.000
_cell.angle_alpha   90.00
_cell.angle_beta   90.00
_cell.angle_gamma   90.00
#
_symmetry.space_group_name_H-M   'P 1'
#
loop_
_entity.id
_entity.type
_entity.pdbx_description
1 polymer ?
#
loop_
_entity_poly.entity_id
_entity_poly.type
_entity_poly.pdbx_seq_one_letter_code
_entity_poly.pdbx_strand_id
1 'polypeptide(L)'
;MRFVVVDDATSTRNWVCAGNYKLVRELVWRRATHVVWIDLPHWIVLKRVLFRSFARAYSGREVFPGCRESWSKLLSADHPVRYAWTTHARRRVQNEAMAADPAHARLMMLRRRPVGQVRTTLVQLSAEFNAQSG
;
A
#
# COMPACT_ATOMS: atom_id res chain seq x y z
N MET A 1 -2.20 21.20 8.67
CA MET A 1 -2.06 20.28 9.83
C MET A 1 -1.95 18.78 9.46
N ARG A 2 -1.76 18.36 8.19
CA ARG A 2 -1.58 16.93 7.82
C ARG A 2 -0.13 16.52 7.52
N PHE A 3 0.75 17.47 7.19
CA PHE A 3 2.16 17.21 6.86
C PHE A 3 3.05 17.06 8.09
N VAL A 4 2.84 17.90 9.11
CA VAL A 4 3.61 17.90 10.37
C VAL A 4 3.56 16.52 11.05
N VAL A 5 2.37 15.92 11.12
CA VAL A 5 2.19 14.58 11.72
C VAL A 5 2.97 13.50 10.97
N VAL A 6 3.03 13.58 9.63
CA VAL A 6 3.82 12.61 8.85
C VAL A 6 5.32 12.90 8.96
N ASP A 7 5.70 14.17 9.07
CA ASP A 7 7.08 14.56 9.30
C ASP A 7 7.61 14.00 10.63
N ASP A 8 6.89 14.25 11.72
CA ASP A 8 7.23 13.76 13.06
C ASP A 8 7.20 12.22 13.12
N ALA A 9 6.20 11.59 12.48
CA ALA A 9 6.14 10.12 12.44
C ALA A 9 7.35 9.52 11.70
N THR A 10 7.80 10.16 10.62
CA THR A 10 8.91 9.68 9.80
C THR A 10 10.28 10.15 10.28
N SER A 11 10.36 11.02 11.30
CA SER A 11 11.62 11.41 11.95
C SER A 11 12.08 10.42 13.01
N THR A 12 11.22 9.50 13.45
CA THR A 12 11.57 8.41 14.36
C THR A 12 12.44 7.35 13.68
N ARG A 13 13.11 6.49 14.47
CA ARG A 13 13.77 5.30 13.91
C ARG A 13 12.72 4.20 13.65
N ASN A 14 12.96 3.39 12.62
CA ASN A 14 12.19 2.16 12.32
C ASN A 14 10.69 2.37 12.07
N TRP A 15 10.34 3.39 11.31
CA TRP A 15 8.95 3.57 10.87
C TRP A 15 8.65 2.75 9.62
N VAL A 16 7.37 2.38 9.48
CA VAL A 16 6.82 1.79 8.26
C VAL A 16 5.60 2.60 7.84
N CYS A 17 5.58 3.06 6.59
CA CYS A 17 4.42 3.74 6.01
C CYS A 17 3.69 2.79 5.05
N ALA A 18 2.44 2.46 5.37
CA ALA A 18 1.56 1.72 4.48
C ALA A 18 0.67 2.69 3.70
N GLY A 19 0.89 2.79 2.39
CA GLY A 19 0.07 3.61 1.50
C GLY A 19 0.91 4.38 0.48
N ASN A 20 0.30 4.72 -0.66
CA ASN A 20 0.94 5.52 -1.70
C ASN A 20 0.21 6.85 -1.88
N TYR A 21 0.22 7.67 -0.84
CA TYR A 21 -0.40 9.00 -0.85
C TYR A 21 0.52 9.99 -1.55
N LYS A 22 0.17 10.36 -2.78
CA LYS A 22 0.93 11.33 -3.60
C LYS A 22 1.33 12.57 -2.83
N LEU A 23 0.42 13.07 -1.98
CA LEU A 23 0.59 14.32 -1.25
C LEU A 23 1.83 14.32 -0.34
N VAL A 24 2.09 13.23 0.39
CA VAL A 24 3.19 13.12 1.36
C VAL A 24 4.34 12.26 0.86
N ARG A 25 4.24 11.75 -0.38
CA ARG A 25 5.19 10.78 -0.92
C ARG A 25 6.61 11.30 -0.91
N GLU A 26 6.84 12.52 -1.38
CA GLU A 26 8.18 13.11 -1.41
C GLU A 26 8.80 13.21 -0.03
N LEU A 27 8.01 13.61 0.97
CA LEU A 27 8.43 13.70 2.36
C LEU A 27 8.80 12.33 2.93
N VAL A 28 7.93 11.33 2.72
CA VAL A 28 8.16 9.95 3.17
C VAL A 28 9.39 9.36 2.46
N TRP A 29 9.47 9.54 1.14
CA TRP A 29 10.52 8.94 0.33
C TRP A 29 11.86 9.55 0.67
N ARG A 30 11.97 10.86 0.96
CA ARG A 30 13.21 11.52 1.43
C ARG A 30 13.89 10.81 2.60
N ARG A 31 13.11 10.25 3.52
CA ARG A 31 13.62 9.51 4.69
C ARG A 31 13.60 8.00 4.52
N ALA A 32 12.88 7.48 3.54
CA ALA A 32 12.77 6.05 3.31
C ALA A 32 14.11 5.46 2.86
N THR A 33 14.39 4.24 3.33
CA THR A 33 15.48 3.39 2.84
C THR A 33 14.98 2.36 1.84
N HIS A 34 13.80 1.78 2.10
CA HIS A 34 13.21 0.72 1.30
C HIS A 34 11.83 1.13 0.79
N VAL A 35 11.53 0.77 -0.46
CA VAL A 35 10.18 0.83 -1.03
C VAL A 35 9.78 -0.55 -1.50
N VAL A 36 8.82 -1.16 -0.82
CA VAL A 36 8.28 -2.46 -1.20
C VAL A 36 7.07 -2.26 -2.12
N TRP A 37 7.25 -2.54 -3.40
CA TRP A 37 6.16 -2.52 -4.37
C TRP A 37 5.55 -3.91 -4.53
N ILE A 38 4.33 -4.07 -4.02
CA ILE A 38 3.52 -5.27 -4.18
C ILE A 38 2.81 -5.21 -5.56
N ASP A 39 3.34 -5.95 -6.53
CA ASP A 39 2.86 -5.98 -7.92
C ASP A 39 2.13 -7.30 -8.21
N LEU A 40 0.97 -7.48 -7.58
CA LEU A 40 0.17 -8.68 -7.78
C LEU A 40 -0.57 -8.61 -9.13
N PRO A 41 -0.75 -9.77 -9.81
CA PRO A 41 -1.64 -9.89 -10.95
C PRO A 41 -3.02 -9.29 -10.67
N HIS A 42 -3.59 -8.61 -11.67
CA HIS A 42 -4.83 -7.85 -11.53
C HIS A 42 -5.98 -8.70 -10.97
N TRP A 43 -6.14 -9.94 -11.46
CA TRP A 43 -7.19 -10.86 -11.00
C TRP A 43 -7.05 -11.24 -9.52
N ILE A 44 -5.82 -11.33 -8.98
CA ILE A 44 -5.59 -11.60 -7.55
C ILE A 44 -6.05 -10.41 -6.72
N VAL A 45 -5.71 -9.19 -7.15
CA VAL A 45 -6.14 -7.96 -6.48
C VAL A 45 -7.66 -7.87 -6.47
N LEU A 46 -8.29 -8.06 -7.63
CA LEU A 46 -9.74 -7.99 -7.75
C LEU A 46 -10.45 -9.03 -6.89
N LYS A 47 -9.98 -10.30 -6.93
CA LYS A 47 -10.50 -11.39 -6.09
C LYS A 47 -10.44 -11.00 -4.61
N ARG A 48 -9.29 -10.51 -4.13
CA ARG A 48 -9.12 -10.11 -2.72
C ARG A 48 -10.03 -8.97 -2.31
N VAL A 49 -10.15 -7.93 -3.15
CA VAL A 49 -11.02 -6.80 -2.86
C VAL A 49 -12.48 -7.26 -2.84
N LEU A 50 -12.93 -8.04 -3.83
CA LEU A 50 -14.29 -8.59 -3.88
C LEU A 50 -14.64 -9.41 -2.63
N PHE A 51 -13.84 -10.42 -2.29
CA PHE A 51 -14.10 -11.28 -1.12
C PHE A 51 -14.09 -10.48 0.19
N ARG A 52 -13.15 -9.55 0.34
CA ARG A 52 -13.09 -8.67 1.53
C ARG A 52 -14.33 -7.79 1.64
N SER A 53 -14.76 -7.21 0.52
CA SER A 53 -15.91 -6.30 0.51
C SER A 53 -17.22 -7.06 0.80
N PHE A 54 -17.38 -8.26 0.21
CA PHE A 54 -18.50 -9.15 0.49
C PHE A 54 -18.54 -9.57 1.97
N ALA A 55 -17.43 -10.07 2.51
CA ALA A 55 -17.35 -10.48 3.92
C ALA A 55 -17.69 -9.34 4.88
N ARG A 56 -17.26 -8.11 4.55
CA ARG A 56 -17.55 -6.92 5.35
C ARG A 56 -19.01 -6.49 5.25
N ALA A 57 -19.58 -6.45 4.05
CA ALA A 57 -21.00 -6.16 3.84
C ALA A 57 -21.89 -7.18 4.57
N TYR A 58 -21.51 -8.46 4.55
CA TYR A 58 -22.19 -9.52 5.30
C TYR A 58 -22.06 -9.32 6.82
N SER A 59 -20.86 -9.08 7.33
CA SER A 59 -20.64 -8.90 8.78
C SER A 59 -21.23 -7.60 9.34
N GLY A 60 -21.47 -6.60 8.48
CA GLY A 60 -21.89 -5.26 8.88
C GLY A 60 -20.90 -4.51 9.78
N ARG A 61 -19.70 -5.06 10.00
CA ARG A 61 -18.69 -4.52 10.93
C ARG A 61 -18.10 -3.22 10.42
N GLU A 62 -18.00 -2.27 11.32
CA GLU A 62 -17.28 -1.04 11.10
C GLU A 62 -15.78 -1.29 11.20
N VAL A 63 -15.04 -0.90 10.16
CA VAL A 63 -13.58 -1.13 10.09
C VAL A 63 -12.83 0.02 10.76
N PHE A 64 -13.38 1.22 10.64
CA PHE A 64 -12.97 2.47 11.25
C PHE A 64 -14.23 3.32 11.45
N PRO A 65 -14.26 4.28 12.38
CA PRO A 65 -15.40 5.17 12.55
C PRO A 65 -15.86 5.78 11.20
N GLY A 66 -17.13 5.59 10.83
CA GLY A 66 -17.74 5.96 9.56
C GLY A 66 -17.53 4.99 8.40
N CYS A 67 -16.65 3.99 8.54
CA CYS A 67 -16.28 3.05 7.49
C CYS A 67 -17.06 1.73 7.60
N ARG A 68 -18.35 1.82 7.24
CA ARG A 68 -19.25 0.66 7.10
C ARG A 68 -19.52 0.34 5.64
N GLU A 69 -19.27 -0.91 5.27
CA GLU A 69 -19.54 -1.46 3.95
C GLU A 69 -20.99 -1.97 3.91
N SER A 70 -21.74 -1.60 2.87
CA SER A 70 -23.11 -2.05 2.64
C SER A 70 -23.22 -2.67 1.25
N TRP A 71 -24.18 -3.57 1.06
CA TRP A 71 -24.46 -4.19 -0.23
C TRP A 71 -24.70 -3.17 -1.35
N SER A 72 -25.38 -2.06 -1.04
CA SER A 72 -25.59 -0.94 -1.96
C SER A 72 -24.27 -0.24 -2.37
N LYS A 73 -23.31 -0.13 -1.45
CA LYS A 73 -21.98 0.43 -1.75
C LYS A 73 -21.15 -0.50 -2.63
N LEU A 74 -21.31 -1.82 -2.53
CA LEU A 74 -20.62 -2.77 -3.42
C LEU A 74 -20.95 -2.53 -4.91
N LEU A 75 -22.20 -2.13 -5.18
CA LEU A 75 -22.72 -1.86 -6.52
C LEU A 75 -22.47 -0.41 -6.98
N SER A 76 -22.00 0.46 -6.08
CA SER A 76 -21.75 1.87 -6.40
C SER A 76 -20.56 2.06 -7.34
N ALA A 77 -20.59 3.15 -8.11
CA ALA A 77 -19.52 3.48 -9.05
C ALA A 77 -18.18 3.75 -8.36
N ASP A 78 -18.22 4.26 -7.14
CA ASP A 78 -17.05 4.61 -6.32
C ASP A 78 -16.48 3.43 -5.53
N HIS A 79 -17.04 2.22 -5.72
CA HIS A 79 -16.62 1.07 -4.95
C HIS A 79 -15.14 0.71 -5.23
N PRO A 80 -14.35 0.33 -4.19
CA PRO A 80 -12.95 -0.07 -4.33
C PRO A 80 -12.68 -1.14 -5.40
N VAL A 81 -13.67 -1.98 -5.71
CA VAL A 81 -13.58 -2.97 -6.80
C VAL A 81 -13.45 -2.29 -8.17
N ARG A 82 -14.31 -1.31 -8.50
CA ARG A 82 -14.24 -0.55 -9.75
C ARG A 82 -12.96 0.29 -9.80
N TYR A 83 -12.57 0.86 -8.67
CA TYR A 83 -11.32 1.60 -8.57
C TYR A 83 -10.09 0.71 -8.83
N ALA A 84 -10.05 -0.50 -8.24
CA ALA A 84 -8.99 -1.47 -8.50
C ALA A 84 -8.95 -1.86 -9.99
N TRP A 85 -10.12 -2.07 -10.60
CA TRP A 85 -10.24 -2.41 -12.02
C TRP A 85 -9.70 -1.31 -12.95
N THR A 86 -10.16 -0.08 -12.76
CA THR A 86 -9.86 1.03 -13.67
C THR A 86 -8.45 1.61 -13.48
N THR A 87 -7.85 1.45 -12.30
CA THR A 87 -6.55 2.07 -11.99
C THR A 87 -5.37 1.14 -12.03
N HIS A 88 -5.55 -0.19 -12.10
CA HIS A 88 -4.44 -1.16 -12.00
C HIS A 88 -3.35 -0.93 -13.05
N ALA A 89 -3.70 -0.93 -14.34
CA ALA A 89 -2.73 -0.76 -15.42
C ALA A 89 -2.01 0.59 -15.34
N ARG A 90 -2.76 1.69 -15.16
CA ARG A 90 -2.21 3.03 -15.01
C ARG A 90 -1.24 3.13 -13.83
N ARG A 91 -1.59 2.55 -12.67
CA ARG A 91 -0.74 2.58 -11.48
C ARG A 91 0.52 1.75 -11.64
N ARG A 92 0.44 0.64 -12.39
CA ARG A 92 1.62 -0.16 -12.71
C ARG A 92 2.61 0.65 -13.55
N VAL A 93 2.16 1.30 -14.62
CA VAL A 93 3.02 2.17 -15.44
C VAL A 93 3.62 3.31 -14.60
N GLN A 94 2.82 3.94 -13.74
CA GLN A 94 3.32 4.98 -12.84
C GLN A 94 4.40 4.44 -11.89
N ASN A 95 4.18 3.29 -11.27
CA ASN A 95 5.16 2.70 -10.36
C ASN A 95 6.43 2.24 -11.10
N GLU A 96 6.32 1.75 -12.34
CA GLU A 96 7.46 1.40 -13.18
C GLU A 96 8.29 2.63 -13.52
N ALA A 97 7.65 3.74 -13.91
CA ALA A 97 8.33 5.01 -14.16
C ALA A 97 9.04 5.54 -12.90
N MET A 98 8.36 5.51 -11.74
CA MET A 98 8.97 5.92 -10.47
C MET A 98 10.13 5.01 -10.05
N ALA A 99 10.08 3.73 -10.39
CA ALA A 99 11.16 2.81 -10.10
C ALA A 99 12.39 2.99 -10.99
N ALA A 100 12.19 3.53 -12.20
CA ALA A 100 13.27 3.84 -13.13
C ALA A 100 13.84 5.26 -12.93
N ASP A 101 13.23 6.11 -12.12
CA ASP A 101 13.63 7.50 -11.94
C ASP A 101 14.96 7.60 -11.16
N PRO A 102 16.02 8.23 -11.73
CA PRO A 102 17.28 8.45 -11.04
C PRO A 102 17.15 9.24 -9.73
N ALA A 103 16.13 10.09 -9.58
CA ALA A 103 15.86 10.82 -8.33
C ALA A 103 15.56 9.87 -7.15
N HIS A 104 15.22 8.62 -7.45
CA HIS A 104 14.90 7.58 -6.49
C HIS A 104 15.99 6.51 -6.36
N ALA A 105 17.16 6.70 -6.97
CA ALA A 105 18.26 5.72 -6.98
C ALA A 105 18.77 5.33 -5.58
N ARG A 106 18.61 6.20 -4.57
CA ARG A 106 18.97 5.90 -3.17
C ARG A 106 18.00 4.93 -2.48
N LEU A 107 16.82 4.68 -3.05
CA LEU A 107 15.81 3.82 -2.48
C LEU A 107 16.02 2.38 -2.93
N MET A 108 16.06 1.44 -1.99
CA MET A 108 16.05 0.02 -2.31
C MET A 108 14.62 -0.39 -2.70
N MET A 109 14.38 -0.50 -4.01
CA MET A 109 13.07 -0.85 -4.55
C MET A 109 12.88 -2.36 -4.69
N LEU A 110 11.93 -2.91 -3.94
CA LEU A 110 11.63 -4.34 -3.94
C LEU A 110 10.27 -4.58 -4.59
N ARG A 111 10.28 -4.90 -5.89
CA ARG A 111 9.09 -5.40 -6.59
C ARG A 111 8.85 -6.86 -6.20
N ARG A 112 7.64 -7.20 -5.76
CA ARG A 112 7.23 -8.57 -5.45
C ARG A 112 5.93 -8.91 -6.17
N ARG A 113 5.99 -9.91 -7.05
CA ARG A 113 4.83 -10.39 -7.84
C ARG A 113 4.19 -11.66 -7.26
N PRO A 114 4.96 -12.68 -6.85
CA PRO A 114 4.35 -13.86 -6.24
C PRO A 114 3.84 -13.54 -4.84
N VAL A 115 2.60 -13.97 -4.55
CA VAL A 115 1.97 -13.75 -3.23
C VAL A 115 2.83 -14.29 -2.09
N GLY A 116 3.42 -15.48 -2.26
CA GLY A 116 4.28 -16.09 -1.25
C GLY A 116 5.53 -15.25 -0.94
N GLN A 117 6.16 -14.69 -1.98
CA GLN A 117 7.36 -13.86 -1.82
C GLN A 117 7.06 -12.54 -1.11
N VAL A 118 5.86 -11.98 -1.26
CA VAL A 118 5.46 -10.76 -0.52
C VAL A 118 5.54 -11.02 0.98
N ARG A 119 4.94 -12.11 1.47
CA ARG A 119 4.94 -12.42 2.90
C ARG A 119 6.36 -12.68 3.41
N THR A 120 7.13 -13.52 2.72
CA THR A 120 8.50 -13.85 3.13
C THR A 120 9.38 -12.60 3.20
N THR A 121 9.30 -11.73 2.18
CA THR A 121 10.08 -10.48 2.15
C THR A 121 9.71 -9.56 3.30
N LEU A 122 8.41 -9.42 3.61
CA LEU A 122 7.99 -8.56 4.72
C LEU A 122 8.43 -9.11 6.09
N VAL A 123 8.42 -10.42 6.27
CA VAL A 123 8.92 -11.06 7.50
C VAL A 123 10.43 -10.87 7.64
N GLN A 124 11.19 -11.07 6.56
CA GLN A 124 12.65 -10.87 6.56
C GLN A 124 13.02 -9.42 6.86
N LEU A 125 12.41 -8.46 6.15
CA LEU A 125 12.65 -7.03 6.41
C LEU A 125 12.29 -6.65 7.85
N SER A 126 11.17 -7.16 8.38
CA SER A 126 10.79 -6.93 9.77
C SER A 126 11.86 -7.43 10.75
N ALA A 127 12.41 -8.63 10.51
CA ALA A 127 13.48 -9.18 11.34
C ALA A 127 14.76 -8.34 11.26
N GLU A 128 15.17 -7.94 10.05
CA GLU A 128 16.33 -7.07 9.82
C GLU A 128 16.17 -5.70 10.51
N PHE A 129 15.02 -5.05 10.36
CA PHE A 129 14.73 -3.78 11.02
C PHE A 129 14.77 -3.89 12.54
N ASN A 130 14.18 -4.96 13.11
CA ASN A 130 14.18 -5.15 14.56
C ASN A 130 15.58 -5.47 15.10
N ALA A 131 16.41 -6.22 14.37
CA ALA A 131 17.78 -6.55 14.76
C ALA A 131 18.72 -5.34 14.77
N GLN A 132 18.47 -4.33 13.92
CA GLN A 132 19.25 -3.08 13.88
C GLN A 132 18.84 -2.07 14.97
N SER A 133 17.85 -2.41 15.79
CA SER A 133 17.21 -1.53 16.77
C SER A 133 17.58 -1.82 18.23
N GLY A 134 18.25 -2.95 18.48
CA GLY A 134 18.81 -3.33 19.79
C GLY A 134 20.28 -2.99 19.88
#